data_AF-A0A6J7R597-F1
#
_entry.id   AF-A0A6J7R597-F1
#
_cell.length_a   1.000
_cell.length_b   1.000
_cell.length_c   1.000
_cell.angle_alpha   90.00
_cell.angle_beta   90.00
_cell.angle_gamma   90.00
#
_symmetry.space_group_name_H-M   'P 1'
#
loop_
_entity.id
_entity.type
_entity.pdbx_description
1 polymer ?
#
loop_
_entity_poly.entity_id
_entity_poly.type
_entity_poly.pdbx_seq_one_letter_code
_entity_poly.pdbx_strand_id
1 'polypeptide(L)'
;MGVGVTGTGSSTNTNEASATAATAITALITTATVFAAPVHALPPPGSKGVSTGEAGAGMLITANSTVPSTTCPSARLLAMGNWLRSPRVRLNKLRVFWVAVPVLVGPLFNSALNSQTSAGKLVGLVFLWIAWGIGLVGVLTPRPAGLTALRIIAPALLVVAIISAASCPAPADWKIIIGLIGALAVVGLVTDPTFARTAVNGVAYGDESRYPLRTPPGLFFGPVPLARAVAVIGLVSGPWALAANNYALAVVGFVVGIPLALGAARILHTLSRRWLVLVPAGVVLVDSLTIADPVLMVRRHIRVVRKVPGTATVSAGTLDLRLGASWGTIRVELDGETDLVRTRRGESKTLRPHSLVVAINGRRALLTDLPHRRITVA
;
A
#
# COMPACT_ATOMS: atom_id res chain seq x y z
N MET A 1 -11.28 71.53 30.91
CA MET A 1 -12.05 70.88 29.83
C MET A 1 -11.37 69.57 29.51
N GLY A 2 -11.92 68.47 30.00
CA GLY A 2 -11.43 67.12 29.70
C GLY A 2 -12.45 66.38 28.86
N VAL A 3 -11.96 65.62 27.87
CA VAL A 3 -12.52 64.43 27.19
C VAL A 3 -11.32 63.88 26.40
N GLY A 4 -10.93 62.61 26.33
CA GLY A 4 -11.44 61.33 26.82
C GLY A 4 -10.64 60.24 26.06
N VAL A 5 -10.10 59.27 26.77
CA VAL A 5 -9.39 58.09 26.23
C VAL A 5 -10.40 57.07 25.71
N THR A 6 -10.17 56.45 24.56
CA THR A 6 -10.49 55.03 24.31
C THR A 6 -9.62 54.45 23.19
N GLY A 7 -8.86 53.41 23.53
CA GLY A 7 -8.34 52.45 22.55
C GLY A 7 -9.35 51.33 22.32
N THR A 8 -9.25 50.67 21.17
CA THR A 8 -9.77 49.32 20.95
C THR A 8 -8.86 48.58 19.98
N GLY A 9 -8.49 47.37 20.39
CA GLY A 9 -7.42 46.57 19.85
C GLY A 9 -7.74 45.91 18.51
N SER A 10 -6.69 45.84 17.70
CA SER A 10 -6.52 44.88 16.60
C SER A 10 -6.26 43.48 17.18
N SER A 11 -7.32 42.68 17.36
CA SER A 11 -7.19 41.28 17.81
C SER A 11 -8.04 40.28 17.01
N THR A 12 -8.59 40.66 15.86
CA THR A 12 -9.50 39.79 15.08
C THR A 12 -8.80 38.87 14.08
N ASN A 13 -7.59 39.19 13.60
CA ASN A 13 -6.96 38.42 12.51
C ASN A 13 -6.20 37.15 12.95
N THR A 14 -5.83 37.02 14.22
CA THR A 14 -5.17 35.80 14.72
C THR A 14 -6.17 34.67 14.98
N ASN A 15 -7.42 35.01 15.29
CA ASN A 15 -8.45 34.05 15.66
C ASN A 15 -9.00 33.30 14.43
N GLU A 16 -9.12 33.95 13.27
CA GLU A 16 -9.60 33.32 12.03
C GLU A 16 -8.56 32.36 11.41
N ALA A 17 -7.27 32.68 11.52
CA ALA A 17 -6.18 31.79 11.09
C ALA A 17 -6.03 30.57 12.02
N SER A 18 -6.23 30.74 13.33
CA SER A 18 -6.29 29.61 14.26
C SER A 18 -7.55 28.77 14.08
N ALA A 19 -8.68 29.38 13.71
CA ALA A 19 -9.94 28.68 13.46
C ALA A 19 -9.89 27.85 12.18
N THR A 20 -9.22 28.31 11.12
CA THR A 20 -9.04 27.54 9.87
C THR A 20 -8.08 26.37 10.05
N ALA A 21 -7.00 26.52 10.82
CA ALA A 21 -6.11 25.41 11.19
C ALA A 21 -6.81 24.39 12.10
N ALA A 22 -7.59 24.85 13.09
CA ALA A 22 -8.40 23.99 13.95
C ALA A 22 -9.50 23.25 13.18
N THR A 23 -10.12 23.90 12.19
CA THR A 23 -11.13 23.29 11.31
C THR A 23 -10.50 22.23 10.39
N ALA A 24 -9.29 22.46 9.88
CA ALA A 24 -8.55 21.47 9.09
C ALA A 24 -8.13 20.25 9.91
N ILE A 25 -7.70 20.44 11.16
CA ILE A 25 -7.38 19.35 12.10
C ILE A 25 -8.64 18.59 12.52
N THR A 26 -9.75 19.29 12.75
CA THR A 26 -11.04 18.68 13.11
C THR A 26 -11.64 17.90 11.93
N ALA A 27 -11.56 18.41 10.70
CA ALA A 27 -11.97 17.68 9.50
C ALA A 27 -11.13 16.41 9.26
N LEU A 28 -9.85 16.43 9.64
CA LEU A 28 -8.98 15.25 9.61
C LEU A 28 -9.41 14.18 10.63
N ILE A 29 -9.87 14.61 11.82
CA ILE A 29 -10.35 13.72 12.90
C ILE A 29 -11.77 13.18 12.58
N THR A 30 -12.67 13.99 12.02
CA THR A 30 -14.02 13.57 11.62
C THR A 30 -14.02 12.62 10.42
N THR A 31 -13.06 12.74 9.50
CA THR A 31 -12.93 11.77 8.39
C THR A 31 -12.46 10.40 8.88
N ALA A 32 -11.71 10.34 9.99
CA ALA A 32 -11.28 9.08 10.59
C ALA A 32 -12.43 8.30 11.26
N THR A 33 -13.51 8.97 11.70
CA THR A 33 -14.66 8.31 12.33
C THR A 33 -15.69 7.76 11.33
N VAL A 34 -15.80 8.32 10.13
CA VAL A 34 -16.72 7.83 9.08
C VAL A 34 -16.30 6.45 8.52
N PHE A 35 -15.04 6.04 8.67
CA PHE A 35 -14.57 4.70 8.33
C PHE A 35 -14.93 3.61 9.36
N ALA A 36 -15.69 3.93 10.40
CA ALA A 36 -16.08 3.02 11.49
C ALA A 36 -17.48 2.36 11.33
N ALA A 37 -18.06 2.28 10.13
CA ALA A 37 -19.30 1.52 9.92
C ALA A 37 -19.01 0.02 9.64
N PRO A 38 -19.56 -0.92 10.42
CA PRO A 38 -19.37 -2.36 10.20
C PRO A 38 -20.24 -2.82 9.01
N VAL A 39 -19.60 -3.32 7.95
CA VAL A 39 -20.31 -3.98 6.85
C VAL A 39 -20.77 -5.36 7.33
N HIS A 40 -22.08 -5.49 7.57
CA HIS A 40 -22.74 -6.77 7.86
C HIS A 40 -22.47 -7.80 6.76
N ALA A 41 -22.18 -9.03 7.19
CA ALA A 41 -21.85 -10.16 6.34
C ALA A 41 -23.07 -10.67 5.54
N LEU A 42 -22.90 -10.83 4.23
CA LEU A 42 -23.83 -11.57 3.37
C LEU A 42 -23.56 -13.09 3.48
N PRO A 43 -24.59 -13.95 3.60
CA PRO A 43 -24.41 -15.40 3.68
C PRO A 43 -24.15 -16.03 2.29
N PRO A 44 -23.49 -17.21 2.23
CA PRO A 44 -23.10 -17.85 0.97
C PRO A 44 -24.28 -18.55 0.27
N PRO A 45 -24.28 -18.64 -1.07
CA PRO A 45 -25.33 -19.34 -1.83
C PRO A 45 -25.19 -20.86 -1.72
N GLY A 46 -26.34 -21.52 -1.56
CA GLY A 46 -26.48 -22.96 -1.31
C GLY A 46 -26.11 -23.85 -2.49
N SER A 47 -25.56 -25.01 -2.14
CA SER A 47 -25.30 -26.13 -3.04
C SER A 47 -26.60 -26.83 -3.42
N LYS A 48 -26.93 -26.85 -4.71
CA LYS A 48 -27.89 -27.84 -5.25
C LYS A 48 -27.14 -29.14 -5.53
N GLY A 49 -27.66 -30.23 -4.97
CA GLY A 49 -27.13 -31.58 -5.10
C GLY A 49 -27.18 -32.11 -6.53
N VAL A 50 -26.20 -32.95 -6.87
CA VAL A 50 -26.25 -33.85 -8.01
C VAL A 50 -26.09 -35.25 -7.45
N SER A 51 -27.15 -36.03 -7.58
CA SER A 51 -27.24 -37.44 -7.21
C SER A 51 -26.38 -38.30 -8.13
N THR A 52 -25.71 -39.27 -7.53
CA THR A 52 -25.13 -40.46 -8.15
C THR A 52 -26.22 -41.34 -8.76
N GLY A 53 -25.99 -41.83 -9.98
CA GLY A 53 -26.74 -42.91 -10.61
C GLY A 53 -25.82 -43.70 -11.53
N GLU A 54 -25.49 -44.93 -11.14
CA GLU A 54 -24.82 -45.94 -11.94
C GLU A 54 -25.75 -46.44 -13.06
N ALA A 55 -25.19 -46.76 -14.24
CA ALA A 55 -25.37 -48.05 -14.95
C ALA A 55 -25.00 -47.94 -16.43
N GLY A 56 -24.16 -48.89 -16.88
CA GLY A 56 -24.50 -49.72 -18.05
C GLY A 56 -24.06 -49.25 -19.45
N ALA A 57 -23.05 -49.96 -19.96
CA ALA A 57 -22.99 -50.57 -21.29
C ALA A 57 -22.95 -49.70 -22.57
N GLY A 58 -21.84 -49.88 -23.31
CA GLY A 58 -21.90 -50.19 -24.74
C GLY A 58 -21.75 -49.03 -25.73
N MET A 59 -20.72 -49.15 -26.57
CA MET A 59 -20.79 -49.02 -28.04
C MET A 59 -19.68 -48.13 -28.61
N LEU A 60 -18.75 -48.79 -29.30
CA LEU A 60 -17.80 -48.21 -30.24
C LEU A 60 -18.56 -47.40 -31.31
N ILE A 61 -18.17 -46.15 -31.53
CA ILE A 61 -18.29 -45.49 -32.83
C ILE A 61 -16.98 -44.76 -33.11
N THR A 62 -16.19 -45.35 -34.00
CA THR A 62 -15.12 -44.69 -34.76
C THR A 62 -15.72 -43.62 -35.66
N ALA A 63 -15.30 -42.36 -35.50
CA ALA A 63 -15.53 -41.32 -36.50
C ALA A 63 -14.32 -40.38 -36.56
N ASN A 64 -13.50 -40.62 -37.58
CA ASN A 64 -12.47 -39.73 -38.06
C ASN A 64 -13.15 -38.44 -38.55
N SER A 65 -13.00 -37.34 -37.82
CA SER A 65 -13.31 -36.00 -38.35
C SER A 65 -12.33 -34.98 -37.78
N THR A 66 -11.53 -34.41 -38.66
CA THR A 66 -10.76 -33.19 -38.42
C THR A 66 -11.73 -32.02 -38.31
N VAL A 67 -12.17 -31.71 -37.10
CA VAL A 67 -12.95 -30.51 -36.79
C VAL A 67 -11.97 -29.36 -36.50
N PRO A 68 -12.02 -28.23 -37.22
CA PRO A 68 -11.22 -27.06 -36.85
C PRO A 68 -11.70 -26.57 -35.49
N SER A 69 -10.77 -26.42 -34.55
CA SER A 69 -11.06 -25.96 -33.19
C SER A 69 -11.68 -24.56 -33.22
N THR A 70 -13.01 -24.47 -33.27
CA THR A 70 -13.76 -23.28 -32.95
C THR A 70 -13.53 -22.99 -31.47
N THR A 71 -12.56 -22.12 -31.18
CA THR A 71 -12.34 -21.58 -29.84
C THR A 71 -13.65 -21.02 -29.31
N CYS A 72 -14.22 -21.68 -28.30
CA CYS A 72 -15.45 -21.26 -27.65
C CYS A 72 -15.35 -19.78 -27.23
N PRO A 73 -16.39 -18.95 -27.42
CA PRO A 73 -16.38 -17.56 -26.98
C PRO A 73 -16.08 -17.40 -25.47
N SER A 74 -16.42 -18.41 -24.67
CA SER A 74 -16.02 -18.52 -23.25
C SER A 74 -14.50 -18.60 -23.06
N ALA A 75 -13.77 -19.35 -23.89
CA ALA A 75 -12.31 -19.43 -23.83
C ALA A 75 -11.65 -18.09 -24.19
N ARG A 76 -12.21 -17.36 -25.15
CA ARG A 76 -11.73 -16.02 -25.54
C ARG A 76 -12.01 -14.97 -24.46
N LEU A 77 -13.17 -15.03 -23.80
CA LEU A 77 -13.50 -14.18 -22.64
C LEU A 77 -12.66 -14.51 -21.40
N LEU A 78 -12.41 -15.80 -21.14
CA LEU A 78 -11.50 -16.23 -20.07
C LEU A 78 -10.04 -15.84 -20.36
N ALA A 79 -9.60 -15.95 -21.61
CA ALA A 79 -8.29 -15.50 -22.07
C ALA A 79 -8.14 -13.97 -21.97
N MET A 80 -9.17 -13.20 -22.36
CA MET A 80 -9.22 -11.74 -22.18
C MET A 80 -9.15 -11.37 -20.68
N GLY A 81 -9.91 -12.07 -19.84
CA GLY A 81 -9.88 -11.90 -18.39
C GLY A 81 -8.51 -12.24 -17.79
N ASN A 82 -7.83 -13.27 -18.30
CA ASN A 82 -6.47 -13.64 -17.87
C ASN A 82 -5.42 -12.62 -18.36
N TRP A 83 -5.58 -12.06 -19.56
CA TRP A 83 -4.69 -11.03 -20.10
C TRP A 83 -4.77 -9.73 -19.30
N LEU A 84 -5.99 -9.29 -18.94
CA LEU A 84 -6.23 -8.14 -18.06
C LEU A 84 -5.68 -8.34 -16.64
N ARG A 85 -5.55 -9.59 -16.20
CA ARG A 85 -4.94 -9.99 -14.93
C ARG A 85 -3.42 -10.19 -15.04
N SER A 86 -2.80 -10.00 -16.20
CA SER A 86 -1.34 -10.11 -16.29
C SER A 86 -0.66 -9.02 -15.44
N PRO A 87 0.46 -9.32 -14.76
CA PRO A 87 1.21 -8.32 -13.99
C PRO A 87 1.64 -7.12 -14.83
N ARG A 88 2.00 -7.37 -16.11
CA ARG A 88 2.44 -6.33 -17.05
C ARG A 88 1.30 -5.35 -17.38
N VAL A 89 0.09 -5.83 -17.65
CA VAL A 89 -1.06 -4.96 -17.94
C VAL A 89 -1.43 -4.10 -16.73
N ARG A 90 -1.40 -4.66 -15.52
CA ARG A 90 -1.66 -3.89 -14.29
C ARG A 90 -0.64 -2.78 -14.04
N LEU A 91 0.65 -3.08 -14.24
CA LEU A 91 1.70 -2.06 -14.15
C LEU A 91 1.52 -0.97 -15.21
N ASN A 92 1.20 -1.35 -16.45
CA ASN A 92 0.95 -0.38 -17.51
C ASN A 92 -0.29 0.49 -17.23
N LYS A 93 -1.34 -0.05 -16.61
CA LYS A 93 -2.47 0.76 -16.12
C LYS A 93 -2.02 1.80 -15.11
N LEU A 94 -1.20 1.43 -14.12
CA LEU A 94 -0.65 2.38 -13.16
C LEU A 94 0.18 3.47 -13.86
N ARG A 95 1.01 3.12 -14.86
CA ARG A 95 1.79 4.09 -15.65
C ARG A 95 0.89 5.10 -16.36
N VAL A 96 -0.11 4.61 -17.09
CA VAL A 96 -1.05 5.47 -17.83
C VAL A 96 -1.82 6.39 -16.88
N PHE A 97 -2.37 5.84 -15.78
CA PHE A 97 -3.07 6.65 -14.79
C PHE A 97 -2.16 7.67 -14.12
N TRP A 98 -0.91 7.31 -13.80
CA TRP A 98 0.04 8.23 -13.19
C TRP A 98 0.41 9.39 -14.14
N VAL A 99 0.66 9.10 -15.42
CA VAL A 99 0.90 10.13 -16.44
C VAL A 99 -0.31 11.05 -16.57
N ALA A 100 -1.53 10.51 -16.47
CA ALA A 100 -2.77 11.27 -16.56
C ALA A 100 -3.11 12.08 -15.28
N VAL A 101 -2.40 11.92 -14.16
CA VAL A 101 -2.69 12.61 -12.89
C VAL A 101 -2.84 14.13 -13.04
N PRO A 102 -1.93 14.86 -13.73
CA PRO A 102 -2.05 16.31 -13.87
C PRO A 102 -3.30 16.73 -14.65
N VAL A 103 -3.74 15.90 -15.59
CA VAL A 103 -4.97 16.15 -16.37
C VAL A 103 -6.22 15.86 -15.54
N LEU A 104 -6.21 14.74 -14.79
CA LEU A 104 -7.36 14.30 -14.00
C LEU A 104 -7.59 15.18 -12.76
N VAL A 105 -6.52 15.54 -12.05
CA VAL A 105 -6.60 16.18 -10.72
C VAL A 105 -6.12 17.63 -10.75
N GLY A 106 -5.30 18.02 -11.74
CA GLY A 106 -4.76 19.38 -11.86
C GLY A 106 -5.80 20.48 -11.91
N PRO A 107 -6.94 20.35 -12.65
CA PRO A 107 -7.98 21.37 -12.65
C PRO A 107 -8.56 21.65 -11.25
N LEU A 108 -8.74 20.60 -10.44
CA LEU A 108 -9.25 20.70 -9.06
C LEU A 108 -8.23 21.37 -8.13
N PHE A 109 -6.94 21.05 -8.27
CA PHE A 109 -5.89 21.71 -7.50
C PHE A 109 -5.71 23.16 -7.91
N ASN A 110 -5.79 23.45 -9.20
CA ASN A 110 -5.64 24.81 -9.71
C ASN A 110 -6.77 25.73 -9.21
N SER A 111 -8.03 25.25 -9.16
CA SER A 111 -9.12 26.04 -8.58
C SER A 111 -8.90 26.33 -7.09
N ALA A 112 -8.42 25.35 -6.32
CA ALA A 112 -8.11 25.54 -4.91
C ALA A 112 -6.91 26.46 -4.67
N LEU A 113 -5.89 26.43 -5.53
CA LEU A 113 -4.71 27.29 -5.43
C LEU A 113 -4.97 28.72 -5.90
N ASN A 114 -6.00 28.97 -6.71
CA ASN A 114 -6.35 30.32 -7.17
C ASN A 114 -6.87 31.24 -6.06
N SER A 115 -7.33 30.69 -4.93
CA SER A 115 -7.73 31.47 -3.75
C SER A 115 -6.55 31.83 -2.84
N GLN A 116 -5.35 31.34 -3.14
CA GLN A 116 -4.14 31.59 -2.34
C GLN A 116 -3.35 32.81 -2.86
N THR A 117 -2.41 33.30 -2.04
CA THR A 117 -1.45 34.33 -2.46
C THR A 117 -0.58 33.84 -3.63
N SER A 118 -0.01 34.75 -4.43
CA SER A 118 0.84 34.40 -5.58
C SER A 118 2.02 33.49 -5.18
N ALA A 119 2.63 33.75 -4.02
CA ALA A 119 3.70 32.92 -3.48
C ALA A 119 3.19 31.53 -3.05
N GLY A 120 2.05 31.45 -2.35
CA GLY A 120 1.46 30.17 -1.94
C GLY A 120 1.06 29.29 -3.13
N LYS A 121 0.47 29.90 -4.16
CA LYS A 121 0.15 29.24 -5.42
C LYS A 121 1.40 28.66 -6.10
N LEU A 122 2.49 29.43 -6.18
CA LEU A 122 3.75 28.96 -6.76
C LEU A 122 4.32 27.77 -5.98
N VAL A 123 4.39 27.86 -4.65
CA VAL A 123 4.88 26.77 -3.80
C VAL A 123 4.04 25.51 -3.96
N GLY A 124 2.71 25.65 -3.96
CA GLY A 124 1.79 24.53 -4.20
C GLY A 124 2.03 23.85 -5.55
N LEU A 125 2.16 24.62 -6.63
CA LEU A 125 2.43 24.09 -7.96
C LEU A 125 3.78 23.36 -8.04
N VAL A 126 4.84 23.93 -7.44
CA VAL A 126 6.17 23.30 -7.41
C VAL A 126 6.11 21.95 -6.70
N PHE A 127 5.47 21.87 -5.52
CA PHE A 127 5.33 20.60 -4.82
C PHE A 127 4.50 19.57 -5.60
N LEU A 128 3.43 19.99 -6.26
CA LEU A 128 2.61 19.09 -7.09
C LEU A 128 3.43 18.51 -8.26
N TRP A 129 4.23 19.34 -8.94
CA TRP A 129 5.11 18.88 -10.02
C TRP A 129 6.23 17.96 -9.52
N ILE A 130 6.85 18.28 -8.38
CA ILE A 130 7.86 17.40 -7.74
C ILE A 130 7.24 16.05 -7.36
N ALA A 131 6.08 16.06 -6.71
CA ALA A 131 5.38 14.84 -6.30
C ALA A 131 4.99 13.98 -7.52
N TRP A 132 4.48 14.60 -8.57
CA TRP A 132 4.19 13.91 -9.83
C TRP A 132 5.46 13.31 -10.46
N GLY A 133 6.56 14.07 -10.53
CA GLY A 133 7.83 13.63 -11.10
C GLY A 133 8.46 12.47 -10.32
N ILE A 134 8.49 12.54 -8.99
CA ILE A 134 8.99 11.45 -8.13
C ILE A 134 8.18 10.18 -8.35
N GLY A 135 6.85 10.29 -8.38
CA GLY A 135 6.02 9.12 -8.64
C GLY A 135 6.15 8.61 -10.07
N LEU A 136 6.38 9.47 -11.05
CA LEU A 136 6.61 9.04 -12.44
C LEU A 136 7.87 8.16 -12.51
N VAL A 137 8.97 8.61 -11.91
CA VAL A 137 10.20 7.82 -11.77
C VAL A 137 9.92 6.52 -11.02
N GLY A 138 9.13 6.56 -9.95
CA GLY A 138 8.79 5.38 -9.14
C GLY A 138 7.96 4.33 -9.87
N VAL A 139 7.07 4.73 -10.79
CA VAL A 139 6.29 3.80 -11.62
C VAL A 139 7.10 3.30 -12.84
N LEU A 140 7.93 4.16 -13.43
CA LEU A 140 8.76 3.79 -14.58
C LEU A 140 9.90 2.86 -14.18
N THR A 141 10.48 3.06 -13.00
CA THR A 141 11.54 2.21 -12.42
C THR A 141 11.06 1.58 -11.10
N PRO A 142 10.26 0.49 -11.16
CA PRO A 142 9.72 -0.16 -9.97
C PRO A 142 10.85 -0.67 -9.07
N ARG A 143 11.17 0.09 -8.03
CA ARG A 143 12.14 -0.24 -6.98
C ARG A 143 11.49 -0.07 -5.61
N PRO A 144 12.05 -0.67 -4.53
CA PRO A 144 11.48 -0.53 -3.19
C PRO A 144 11.35 0.93 -2.73
N ALA A 145 12.28 1.80 -3.13
CA ALA A 145 12.21 3.24 -2.86
C ALA A 145 11.03 3.92 -3.58
N GLY A 146 10.82 3.60 -4.86
CA GLY A 146 9.67 4.08 -5.63
C GLY A 146 8.34 3.60 -5.03
N LEU A 147 8.27 2.36 -4.57
CA LEU A 147 7.10 1.84 -3.85
C LEU A 147 6.78 2.64 -2.59
N THR A 148 7.80 2.99 -1.79
CA THR A 148 7.62 3.82 -0.59
C THR A 148 7.12 5.22 -0.98
N ALA A 149 7.76 5.86 -1.96
CA ALA A 149 7.40 7.19 -2.43
C ALA A 149 5.94 7.23 -2.91
N LEU A 150 5.53 6.31 -3.79
CA LEU A 150 4.15 6.25 -4.27
C LEU A 150 3.14 5.99 -3.14
N ARG A 151 3.50 5.17 -2.14
CA ARG A 151 2.64 4.89 -0.98
C ARG A 151 2.51 6.08 -0.02
N ILE A 152 3.36 7.09 -0.13
CA ILE A 152 3.22 8.37 0.57
C ILE A 152 2.43 9.34 -0.31
N ILE A 153 2.85 9.49 -1.56
CA ILE A 153 2.31 10.50 -2.48
C ILE A 153 0.87 10.21 -2.89
N ALA A 154 0.51 8.96 -3.23
CA ALA A 154 -0.83 8.65 -3.72
C ALA A 154 -1.94 8.92 -2.67
N PRO A 155 -1.82 8.47 -1.40
CA PRO A 155 -2.79 8.85 -0.38
C PRO A 155 -2.81 10.35 -0.09
N ALA A 156 -1.64 11.01 -0.11
CA ALA A 156 -1.57 12.46 0.08
C ALA A 156 -2.34 13.20 -1.03
N LEU A 157 -2.18 12.77 -2.28
CA LEU A 157 -2.90 13.31 -3.43
C LEU A 157 -4.42 13.18 -3.27
N LEU A 158 -4.91 12.04 -2.76
CA LEU A 158 -6.34 11.87 -2.47
C LEU A 158 -6.81 12.80 -1.34
N VAL A 159 -6.05 12.93 -0.25
CA VAL A 159 -6.39 13.83 0.86
C VAL A 159 -6.44 15.29 0.39
N VAL A 160 -5.43 15.73 -0.37
CA VAL A 160 -5.40 17.09 -0.94
C VAL A 160 -6.56 17.30 -1.91
N ALA A 161 -6.95 16.28 -2.69
CA ALA A 161 -8.12 16.36 -3.58
C ALA A 161 -9.43 16.51 -2.79
N ILE A 162 -9.60 15.79 -1.69
CA ILE A 162 -10.76 15.93 -0.80
C ILE A 162 -10.81 17.33 -0.18
N ILE A 163 -9.69 17.85 0.33
CA ILE A 163 -9.61 19.20 0.92
C ILE A 163 -9.91 20.27 -0.14
N SER A 164 -9.37 20.11 -1.35
CA SER A 164 -9.60 21.01 -2.47
C SER A 164 -11.07 21.02 -2.90
N ALA A 165 -11.69 19.84 -2.96
CA ALA A 165 -13.12 19.69 -3.28
C ALA A 165 -14.02 20.34 -2.22
N ALA A 166 -13.69 20.19 -0.93
CA ALA A 166 -14.42 20.81 0.17
C ALA A 166 -14.32 22.35 0.17
N SER A 167 -13.29 22.90 -0.46
CA SER A 167 -13.06 24.34 -0.57
C SER A 167 -13.76 24.97 -1.79
N CYS A 168 -14.40 24.16 -2.64
CA CYS A 168 -15.09 24.66 -3.84
C CYS A 168 -16.54 25.10 -3.51
N PRO A 169 -16.97 26.31 -3.93
CA PRO A 169 -18.32 26.80 -3.70
C PRO A 169 -19.44 25.97 -4.37
N ALA A 170 -19.12 25.28 -5.47
CA ALA A 170 -20.07 24.49 -6.26
C ALA A 170 -19.70 22.99 -6.22
N PRO A 171 -20.33 22.18 -5.36
CA PRO A 171 -19.93 20.79 -5.13
C PRO A 171 -20.19 19.83 -6.31
N ALA A 172 -20.92 20.27 -7.35
CA ALA A 172 -21.25 19.48 -8.53
C ALA A 172 -20.40 19.79 -9.79
N ASP A 173 -19.29 20.55 -9.65
CA ASP A 173 -18.38 20.78 -10.78
C ASP A 173 -17.72 19.45 -11.23
N TRP A 174 -17.70 19.19 -12.53
CA TRP A 174 -17.16 17.95 -13.13
C TRP A 174 -15.69 17.72 -12.74
N LYS A 175 -14.94 18.80 -12.48
CA LYS A 175 -13.54 18.76 -12.04
C LYS A 175 -13.37 18.04 -10.70
N ILE A 176 -14.33 18.21 -9.79
CA ILE A 176 -14.33 17.57 -8.47
C ILE A 176 -14.50 16.06 -8.65
N ILE A 177 -15.49 15.66 -9.45
CA ILE A 177 -15.82 14.25 -9.69
C ILE A 177 -14.63 13.53 -10.36
N ILE A 178 -14.10 14.08 -11.45
CA ILE A 178 -12.96 13.48 -12.17
C ILE A 178 -11.71 13.47 -11.29
N GLY A 179 -11.43 14.55 -10.56
CA GLY A 179 -10.28 14.66 -9.67
C GLY A 179 -10.30 13.62 -8.55
N LEU A 180 -11.44 13.45 -7.87
CA LEU A 180 -11.60 12.47 -6.79
C LEU A 180 -11.53 11.04 -7.30
N ILE A 181 -12.21 10.72 -8.40
CA ILE A 181 -12.16 9.38 -9.00
C ILE A 181 -10.74 9.05 -9.48
N GLY A 182 -10.07 10.01 -10.13
CA GLY A 182 -8.69 9.85 -10.58
C GLY A 182 -7.73 9.60 -9.41
N ALA A 183 -7.83 10.40 -8.34
CA ALA A 183 -7.04 10.23 -7.13
C ALA A 183 -7.28 8.86 -6.47
N LEU A 184 -8.54 8.45 -6.34
CA LEU A 184 -8.93 7.17 -5.76
C LEU A 184 -8.42 5.98 -6.59
N ALA A 185 -8.52 6.07 -7.93
CA ALA A 185 -8.01 5.05 -8.84
C ALA A 185 -6.49 4.87 -8.68
N VAL A 186 -5.73 5.96 -8.57
CA VAL A 186 -4.28 5.91 -8.33
C VAL A 186 -3.96 5.24 -7.00
N VAL A 187 -4.67 5.57 -5.91
CA VAL A 187 -4.50 4.90 -4.61
C VAL A 187 -4.76 3.40 -4.72
N GLY A 188 -5.83 2.99 -5.41
CA GLY A 188 -6.16 1.58 -5.64
C GLY A 188 -5.05 0.85 -6.42
N LEU A 189 -4.52 1.46 -7.48
CA LEU A 189 -3.47 0.88 -8.31
C LEU A 189 -2.12 0.79 -7.56
N VAL A 190 -1.77 1.79 -6.75
CA VAL A 190 -0.54 1.79 -5.93
C VAL A 190 -0.59 0.78 -4.77
N THR A 191 -1.79 0.54 -4.22
CA THR A 191 -1.99 -0.43 -3.14
C THR A 191 -2.12 -1.87 -3.63
N ASP A 192 -2.21 -2.08 -4.96
CA ASP A 192 -2.25 -3.41 -5.56
C ASP A 192 -1.00 -4.23 -5.19
N PRO A 193 -1.16 -5.46 -4.66
CA PRO A 193 -0.04 -6.33 -4.32
C PRO A 193 0.87 -6.66 -5.52
N THR A 194 0.37 -6.57 -6.76
CA THR A 194 1.19 -6.82 -7.96
C THR A 194 2.22 -5.74 -8.20
N PHE A 195 1.90 -4.47 -7.92
CA PHE A 195 2.88 -3.38 -8.00
C PHE A 195 3.97 -3.57 -6.94
N ALA A 196 3.58 -3.89 -5.70
CA ALA A 196 4.52 -4.18 -4.63
C ALA A 196 5.47 -5.35 -4.98
N ARG A 197 4.94 -6.44 -5.56
CA ARG A 197 5.77 -7.57 -6.02
C ARG A 197 6.73 -7.13 -7.13
N THR A 198 6.27 -6.36 -8.11
CA THR A 198 7.12 -5.86 -9.21
C THR A 198 8.23 -4.97 -8.69
N ALA A 199 7.91 -4.02 -7.80
CA ALA A 199 8.89 -3.09 -7.24
C ALA A 199 9.97 -3.78 -6.39
N VAL A 200 9.60 -4.82 -5.64
CA VAL A 200 10.56 -5.61 -4.87
C VAL A 200 11.42 -6.50 -5.79
N ASN A 201 10.85 -7.04 -6.87
CA ASN A 201 11.62 -7.83 -7.84
C ASN A 201 12.50 -6.97 -8.77
N GLY A 202 12.31 -5.66 -8.83
CA GLY A 202 13.19 -4.75 -9.59
C GLY A 202 14.62 -4.65 -9.04
N VAL A 203 14.89 -5.25 -7.88
CA VAL A 203 16.23 -5.38 -7.27
C VAL A 203 16.60 -6.85 -7.03
N ALA A 204 15.86 -7.80 -7.63
CA ALA A 204 16.16 -9.21 -7.55
C ALA A 204 17.37 -9.59 -8.42
N TYR A 205 18.17 -10.54 -7.95
CA TYR A 205 19.37 -11.03 -8.62
C TYR A 205 19.21 -12.46 -9.15
N GLY A 206 19.65 -12.69 -10.39
CA GLY A 206 19.62 -14.01 -11.02
C GLY A 206 18.23 -14.66 -10.97
N ASP A 207 18.18 -15.90 -10.49
CA ASP A 207 16.96 -16.71 -10.41
C ASP A 207 16.14 -16.51 -9.13
N GLU A 208 16.43 -15.47 -8.33
CA GLU A 208 15.68 -15.22 -7.11
C GLU A 208 14.33 -14.56 -7.38
N SER A 209 13.33 -14.90 -6.56
CA SER A 209 11.99 -14.33 -6.66
C SER A 209 11.53 -13.85 -5.29
N ARG A 210 11.17 -12.56 -5.20
CA ARG A 210 10.84 -11.90 -3.94
C ARG A 210 9.34 -11.66 -3.81
N TYR A 211 8.81 -11.92 -2.62
CA TYR A 211 7.38 -11.77 -2.29
C TYR A 211 7.24 -10.85 -1.08
N PRO A 212 6.60 -9.68 -1.22
CA PRO A 212 6.46 -8.73 -0.11
C PRO A 212 5.61 -9.32 1.01
N LEU A 213 6.02 -9.08 2.25
CA LEU A 213 5.23 -9.42 3.42
C LEU A 213 4.03 -8.48 3.54
N ARG A 214 2.98 -8.95 4.22
CA ARG A 214 1.81 -8.14 4.47
C ARG A 214 2.09 -7.12 5.56
N THR A 215 1.63 -5.89 5.37
CA THR A 215 1.70 -4.87 6.41
C THR A 215 0.81 -5.32 7.59
N PRO A 216 1.32 -5.29 8.83
CA PRO A 216 0.55 -5.67 9.99
C PRO A 216 -0.69 -4.76 10.13
N PRO A 217 -1.89 -5.29 10.40
CA PRO A 217 -3.10 -4.49 10.46
C PRO A 217 -3.03 -3.41 11.55
N GLY A 218 -2.44 -3.72 12.72
CA GLY A 218 -2.24 -2.72 13.78
C GLY A 218 -1.36 -1.54 13.36
N LEU A 219 -0.37 -1.78 12.49
CA LEU A 219 0.45 -0.70 11.91
C LEU A 219 -0.34 0.07 10.85
N PHE A 220 -1.11 -0.65 10.03
CA PHE A 220 -1.84 -0.06 8.90
C PHE A 220 -2.91 0.94 9.34
N PHE A 221 -3.62 0.68 10.46
CA PHE A 221 -4.69 1.55 10.93
C PHE A 221 -4.26 2.67 11.89
N GLY A 222 -3.03 2.65 12.41
CA GLY A 222 -2.55 3.70 13.32
C GLY A 222 -1.24 4.35 12.85
N PRO A 223 -0.07 3.75 13.12
CA PRO A 223 1.22 4.38 12.84
C PRO A 223 1.49 4.73 11.38
N VAL A 224 1.04 3.92 10.42
CA VAL A 224 1.34 4.12 8.99
C VAL A 224 0.70 5.38 8.41
N PRO A 225 -0.62 5.63 8.54
CA PRO A 225 -1.21 6.87 8.06
C PRO A 225 -0.64 8.10 8.77
N LEU A 226 -0.36 7.99 10.07
CA LEU A 226 0.29 9.07 10.83
C LEU A 226 1.69 9.39 10.28
N ALA A 227 2.54 8.37 10.08
CA ALA A 227 3.87 8.57 9.51
C ALA A 227 3.81 9.18 8.10
N ARG A 228 2.82 8.84 7.28
CA ARG A 228 2.62 9.47 5.97
C ARG A 228 2.24 10.94 6.10
N ALA A 229 1.33 11.26 7.02
CA ALA A 229 0.93 12.64 7.29
C ALA A 229 2.13 13.47 7.77
N VAL A 230 2.91 12.95 8.73
CA VAL A 230 4.15 13.59 9.21
C VAL A 230 5.15 13.79 8.06
N ALA A 231 5.33 12.80 7.18
CA ALA A 231 6.21 12.90 6.01
C ALA A 231 5.81 14.04 5.05
N VAL A 232 4.51 14.18 4.78
CA VAL A 232 3.99 15.19 3.85
C VAL A 232 3.98 16.58 4.51
N ILE A 233 3.39 16.70 5.70
CA ILE A 233 3.27 17.97 6.43
C ILE A 233 4.65 18.51 6.78
N GLY A 234 5.56 17.65 7.25
CA GLY A 234 6.92 18.07 7.59
C GLY A 234 7.68 18.65 6.40
N LEU A 235 7.49 18.08 5.20
CA LEU A 235 8.14 18.56 3.98
C LEU A 235 7.52 19.86 3.43
N VAL A 236 6.19 20.00 3.53
CA VAL A 236 5.44 21.13 2.93
C VAL A 236 5.40 22.34 3.87
N SER A 237 5.39 22.14 5.19
CA SER A 237 5.17 23.19 6.19
C SER A 237 6.15 24.36 6.09
N GLY A 238 7.46 24.10 5.95
CA GLY A 238 8.49 25.14 5.89
C GLY A 238 8.30 26.10 4.71
N PRO A 239 8.32 25.62 3.45
CA PRO A 239 8.14 26.49 2.29
C PRO A 239 6.75 27.12 2.21
N TRP A 240 5.70 26.44 2.70
CA TRP A 240 4.35 27.02 2.74
C TRP A 240 4.27 28.20 3.74
N ALA A 241 4.85 28.05 4.93
CA ALA A 241 4.92 29.12 5.92
C ALA A 241 5.76 30.30 5.43
N LEU A 242 6.85 30.03 4.70
CA LEU A 242 7.66 31.08 4.08
C LEU A 242 6.86 31.88 3.05
N ALA A 243 6.06 31.20 2.20
CA ALA A 243 5.18 31.86 1.24
C ALA A 243 4.04 32.66 1.90
N ALA A 244 3.68 32.32 3.14
CA ALA A 244 2.74 33.07 3.96
C ALA A 244 3.39 34.23 4.74
N ASN A 245 4.67 34.55 4.47
CA ASN A 245 5.46 35.55 5.20
C ASN A 245 5.59 35.28 6.71
N ASN A 246 5.40 34.03 7.15
CA ASN A 246 5.56 33.64 8.54
C ASN A 246 6.93 32.98 8.75
N TYR A 247 7.94 33.81 8.99
CA TYR A 247 9.32 33.37 9.12
C TYR A 247 9.56 32.44 10.32
N ALA A 248 8.86 32.66 11.43
CA ALA A 248 8.98 31.81 12.61
C ALA A 248 8.53 30.37 12.32
N LEU A 249 7.34 30.21 11.71
CA LEU A 249 6.85 28.90 11.30
C LEU A 249 7.70 28.28 10.19
N ALA A 250 8.25 29.09 9.28
CA ALA A 250 9.16 28.61 8.25
C ALA A 250 10.41 27.96 8.87
N VAL A 251 11.06 28.64 9.82
CA VAL A 251 12.24 28.10 10.54
C VAL A 251 11.89 26.80 11.24
N VAL A 252 10.76 26.73 11.96
CA VAL A 252 10.30 25.49 12.60
C VAL A 252 10.07 24.38 11.57
N GLY A 253 9.43 24.69 10.44
CA GLY A 253 9.20 23.73 9.36
C GLY A 253 10.49 23.18 8.75
N PHE A 254 11.51 24.01 8.55
CA PHE A 254 12.81 23.56 8.04
C PHE A 254 13.61 22.77 9.09
N VAL A 255 13.70 23.27 10.33
CA VAL A 255 14.54 22.69 11.38
C VAL A 255 13.93 21.43 11.99
N VAL A 256 12.61 21.39 12.16
CA VAL A 256 11.90 20.28 12.81
C VAL A 256 11.12 19.45 11.78
N GLY A 257 10.41 20.11 10.87
CA GLY A 257 9.56 19.45 9.88
C GLY A 257 10.34 18.53 8.92
N ILE A 258 11.46 19.00 8.36
CA ILE A 258 12.27 18.20 7.44
C ILE A 258 12.86 16.95 8.12
N PRO A 259 13.55 17.04 9.28
CA PRO A 259 14.06 15.85 9.95
C PRO A 259 12.96 14.84 10.31
N LEU A 260 11.80 15.32 10.79
CA LEU A 260 10.66 14.45 11.07
C LEU A 260 10.15 13.77 9.80
N ALA A 261 10.07 14.49 8.68
CA ALA A 261 9.64 13.93 7.42
C ALA A 261 10.59 12.85 6.91
N LEU A 262 11.91 13.09 6.99
CA LEU A 262 12.93 12.11 6.62
C LEU A 262 12.90 10.88 7.53
N GLY A 263 12.72 11.07 8.85
CA GLY A 263 12.56 9.98 9.81
C GLY A 263 11.34 9.12 9.51
N ALA A 264 10.19 9.76 9.27
CA ALA A 264 8.95 9.07 8.91
C ALA A 264 9.08 8.31 7.57
N ALA A 265 9.71 8.91 6.55
CA ALA A 265 9.97 8.26 5.28
C ALA A 265 10.88 7.03 5.43
N ARG A 266 11.92 7.11 6.28
CA ARG A 266 12.80 5.97 6.60
C ARG A 266 12.01 4.82 7.25
N ILE A 267 11.16 5.12 8.24
CA ILE A 267 10.31 4.12 8.90
C ILE A 267 9.38 3.42 7.89
N LEU A 268 8.73 4.21 7.03
CA LEU A 268 7.86 3.68 5.97
C LEU A 268 8.63 2.87 4.93
N HIS A 269 9.88 3.24 4.65
CA HIS A 269 10.75 2.51 3.75
C HIS A 269 11.12 1.13 4.30
N THR A 270 11.38 1.03 5.61
CA THR A 270 11.60 -0.26 6.30
C THR A 270 10.44 -1.22 6.08
N LEU A 271 9.19 -0.76 6.13
CA LEU A 271 8.01 -1.59 5.82
C LEU A 271 7.98 -2.09 4.38
N SER A 272 8.51 -1.31 3.45
CA SER A 272 8.59 -1.67 2.03
C SER A 272 9.71 -2.68 1.74
N ARG A 273 10.64 -2.88 2.68
CA ARG A 273 11.76 -3.82 2.61
C ARG A 273 11.52 -5.18 3.27
N ARG A 274 10.28 -5.45 3.66
CA ARG A 274 9.86 -6.72 4.25
C ARG A 274 9.43 -7.69 3.15
N TRP A 275 10.21 -8.73 2.91
CA TRP A 275 9.90 -9.72 1.87
C TRP A 275 10.47 -11.10 2.18
N LEU A 276 9.87 -12.11 1.55
CA LEU A 276 10.37 -13.46 1.50
C LEU A 276 11.02 -13.68 0.13
N VAL A 277 12.27 -14.12 0.12
CA VAL A 277 13.05 -14.40 -1.09
C VAL A 277 13.08 -15.90 -1.32
N LEU A 278 12.66 -16.32 -2.51
CA LEU A 278 12.80 -17.68 -2.98
C LEU A 278 14.09 -17.77 -3.79
N VAL A 279 15.04 -18.57 -3.33
CA VAL A 279 16.36 -18.80 -3.96
C VAL A 279 16.52 -20.28 -4.32
N PRO A 280 17.45 -20.67 -5.21
CA PRO A 280 17.68 -22.08 -5.52
C PRO A 280 18.01 -22.95 -4.30
N ALA A 281 18.70 -22.37 -3.31
CA ALA A 281 19.08 -23.06 -2.08
C ALA A 281 17.94 -23.23 -1.04
N GLY A 282 16.82 -22.53 -1.20
CA GLY A 282 15.74 -22.51 -0.21
C GLY A 282 15.00 -21.18 -0.15
N VAL A 283 14.67 -20.74 1.06
CA VAL A 283 13.85 -19.54 1.29
C VAL A 283 14.54 -18.62 2.29
N VAL A 284 14.72 -17.35 1.95
CA VAL A 284 15.26 -16.33 2.86
C VAL A 284 14.13 -15.43 3.35
N LEU A 285 14.02 -15.28 4.66
CA LEU A 285 13.09 -14.32 5.25
C LEU A 285 13.82 -13.02 5.59
N VAL A 286 13.41 -11.92 4.97
CA VAL A 286 13.91 -10.58 5.26
C VAL A 286 12.78 -9.80 5.96
N ASP A 287 12.86 -9.72 7.28
CA ASP A 287 11.91 -8.96 8.09
C ASP A 287 12.60 -8.19 9.22
N SER A 288 13.01 -6.95 8.92
CA SER A 288 13.67 -6.06 9.88
C SER A 288 12.79 -5.57 11.02
N LEU A 289 11.50 -5.93 11.07
CA LEU A 289 10.64 -5.62 12.23
C LEU A 289 10.66 -6.72 13.28
N THR A 290 10.99 -7.95 12.88
CA THR A 290 10.85 -9.13 13.76
C THR A 290 12.15 -9.90 13.93
N ILE A 291 13.06 -9.81 12.97
CA ILE A 291 14.34 -10.53 12.95
C ILE A 291 15.46 -9.49 12.77
N ALA A 292 16.59 -9.70 13.44
CA ALA A 292 17.77 -8.86 13.30
C ALA A 292 18.39 -9.03 11.90
N ASP A 293 18.61 -10.28 11.53
CA ASP A 293 19.33 -10.66 10.32
C ASP A 293 18.46 -11.48 9.37
N PRO A 294 18.59 -11.30 8.04
CA PRO A 294 17.98 -12.20 7.06
C PRO A 294 18.37 -13.65 7.31
N VAL A 295 17.40 -14.56 7.44
CA VAL A 295 17.70 -15.98 7.68
C VAL A 295 17.34 -16.83 6.48
N LEU A 296 18.33 -17.63 6.04
CA LEU A 296 18.18 -18.65 5.02
C LEU A 296 17.68 -19.96 5.63
N MET A 297 16.45 -20.33 5.29
CA MET A 297 15.89 -21.66 5.52
C MET A 297 16.31 -22.55 4.34
N VAL A 298 17.30 -23.42 4.57
CA VAL A 298 17.84 -24.31 3.54
C VAL A 298 16.76 -25.30 3.13
N ARG A 299 16.61 -25.50 1.82
CA ARG A 299 15.58 -26.34 1.23
C ARG A 299 15.46 -27.74 1.84
N ARG A 300 16.58 -28.40 2.16
CA ARG A 300 16.61 -29.74 2.76
C ARG A 300 16.02 -29.81 4.18
N HIS A 301 15.94 -28.67 4.86
CA HIS A 301 15.33 -28.57 6.18
C HIS A 301 13.87 -28.10 6.10
N ILE A 302 13.35 -27.75 4.91
CA ILE A 302 11.95 -27.35 4.74
C ILE A 302 11.14 -28.60 4.48
N ARG A 303 10.40 -29.06 5.49
CA ARG A 303 9.55 -30.25 5.40
C ARG A 303 8.36 -30.02 4.49
N VAL A 304 7.60 -28.97 4.81
CA VAL A 304 6.39 -28.60 4.05
C VAL A 304 6.06 -27.13 4.24
N VAL A 305 5.53 -26.52 3.17
CA VAL A 305 4.91 -25.20 3.23
C VAL A 305 3.41 -25.36 3.04
N ARG A 306 2.63 -24.99 4.06
CA ARG A 306 1.17 -25.14 4.05
C ARG A 306 0.46 -23.79 4.12
N LYS A 307 -0.68 -23.69 3.45
CA LYS A 307 -1.63 -22.60 3.69
C LYS A 307 -2.28 -22.77 5.06
N VAL A 308 -2.22 -21.74 5.89
CA VAL A 308 -2.85 -21.76 7.21
C VAL A 308 -3.98 -20.71 7.28
N PRO A 309 -5.13 -21.02 7.92
CA PRO A 309 -6.15 -20.02 8.21
C PRO A 309 -5.59 -18.84 9.01
N GLY A 310 -6.09 -17.65 8.74
CA GLY A 310 -5.60 -16.43 9.39
C GLY A 310 -5.78 -16.38 10.89
N THR A 311 -6.80 -17.06 11.38
CA THR A 311 -7.20 -17.17 12.78
C THR A 311 -6.54 -18.36 13.49
N ALA A 312 -5.71 -19.14 12.81
CA ALA A 312 -5.08 -20.29 13.43
C ALA A 312 -4.24 -19.86 14.62
N THR A 313 -4.53 -20.48 15.76
CA THR A 313 -3.73 -20.38 16.98
C THR A 313 -2.35 -20.98 16.72
N VAL A 314 -1.35 -20.35 17.30
CA VAL A 314 0.05 -20.74 17.14
C VAL A 314 0.42 -21.59 18.34
N SER A 315 0.80 -22.85 18.09
CA SER A 315 1.20 -23.78 19.16
C SER A 315 2.52 -23.35 19.78
N ALA A 316 2.77 -23.80 21.02
CA ALA A 316 4.05 -23.62 21.69
C ALA A 316 5.19 -24.18 20.82
N GLY A 317 6.27 -23.41 20.64
CA GLY A 317 7.40 -23.76 19.77
C GLY A 317 7.31 -23.28 18.30
N THR A 318 6.21 -22.62 17.91
CA THR A 318 6.07 -22.00 16.59
C THR A 318 6.32 -20.49 16.66
N LEU A 319 7.14 -19.96 15.76
CA LEU A 319 7.42 -18.52 15.70
C LEU A 319 6.39 -17.78 14.83
N ASP A 320 5.54 -16.96 15.48
CA ASP A 320 4.57 -16.10 14.78
C ASP A 320 5.20 -14.76 14.36
N LEU A 321 5.32 -14.56 13.05
CA LEU A 321 5.82 -13.33 12.43
C LEU A 321 4.74 -12.56 11.67
N ARG A 322 3.47 -12.97 11.80
CA ARG A 322 2.35 -12.28 11.13
C ARG A 322 2.10 -10.89 11.67
N LEU A 323 2.52 -10.61 12.92
CA LEU A 323 2.20 -9.36 13.63
C LEU A 323 0.70 -9.04 13.58
N GLY A 324 -0.15 -10.06 13.72
CA GLY A 324 -1.61 -9.95 13.64
C GLY A 324 -2.19 -9.97 12.21
N ALA A 325 -1.38 -10.07 11.16
CA ALA A 325 -1.88 -10.21 9.80
C ALA A 325 -2.52 -11.60 9.58
N SER A 326 -3.83 -11.64 9.39
CA SER A 326 -4.58 -12.89 9.21
C SER A 326 -4.62 -13.36 7.74
N TRP A 327 -4.54 -12.46 6.76
CA TRP A 327 -4.62 -12.84 5.35
C TRP A 327 -3.28 -13.14 4.71
N GLY A 328 -3.26 -14.10 3.79
CA GLY A 328 -2.05 -14.50 3.06
C GLY A 328 -1.08 -15.33 3.89
N THR A 329 -1.55 -15.88 5.01
CA THR A 329 -0.75 -16.68 5.93
C THR A 329 -0.30 -18.00 5.32
N ILE A 330 0.98 -18.30 5.51
CA ILE A 330 1.63 -19.59 5.27
C ILE A 330 2.34 -20.04 6.54
N ARG A 331 2.46 -21.36 6.70
CA ARG A 331 3.35 -21.98 7.70
C ARG A 331 4.45 -22.72 6.96
N VAL A 332 5.69 -22.51 7.40
CA VAL A 332 6.87 -23.23 6.94
C VAL A 332 7.29 -24.14 8.09
N GLU A 333 7.18 -25.44 7.88
CA GLU A 333 7.61 -26.45 8.86
C GLU A 333 9.03 -26.89 8.54
N LEU A 334 9.87 -26.95 9.58
CA LEU A 334 11.27 -27.30 9.48
C LEU A 334 11.54 -28.68 10.09
N ASP A 335 12.44 -29.45 9.47
CA ASP A 335 12.88 -30.77 9.96
C ASP A 335 13.90 -30.67 11.12
N GLY A 336 14.49 -29.50 11.35
CA GLY A 336 15.48 -29.26 12.41
C GLY A 336 15.43 -27.83 12.96
N GLU A 337 16.10 -27.62 14.09
CA GLU A 337 16.23 -26.31 14.71
C GLU A 337 17.04 -25.36 13.81
N THR A 338 16.45 -24.24 13.40
CA THR A 338 17.20 -23.15 12.75
C THR A 338 17.40 -22.02 13.76
N ASP A 339 18.64 -21.63 14.01
CA ASP A 339 18.95 -20.49 14.88
C ASP A 339 18.42 -19.20 14.26
N LEU A 340 17.39 -18.61 14.87
CA LEU A 340 16.82 -17.32 14.51
C LEU A 340 17.06 -16.32 15.61
N VAL A 341 17.85 -15.29 15.33
CA VAL A 341 18.01 -14.16 16.24
C VAL A 341 16.82 -13.23 16.08
N ARG A 342 15.88 -13.32 17.02
CA ARG A 342 14.71 -12.46 17.08
C ARG A 342 15.06 -11.19 17.84
N THR A 343 14.75 -10.04 17.26
CA THR A 343 14.85 -8.74 17.95
C THR A 343 13.47 -8.38 18.50
N ARG A 344 13.34 -8.25 19.81
CA ARG A 344 12.12 -7.72 20.45
C ARG A 344 12.52 -6.68 21.48
N ARG A 345 12.11 -5.42 21.28
CA ARG A 345 12.34 -4.31 22.24
C ARG A 345 13.80 -4.18 22.72
N GLY A 346 14.77 -4.31 21.80
CA GLY A 346 16.20 -4.15 22.13
C GLY A 346 16.89 -5.40 22.68
N GLU A 347 16.16 -6.49 22.96
CA GLU A 347 16.75 -7.79 23.27
C GLU A 347 16.81 -8.67 22.01
N SER A 348 18.00 -9.21 21.74
CA SER A 348 18.25 -10.23 20.74
C SER A 348 18.19 -11.60 21.41
N LYS A 349 17.15 -12.39 21.10
CA LYS A 349 17.02 -13.76 21.61
C LYS A 349 17.13 -14.75 20.47
N THR A 350 18.12 -15.64 20.53
CA THR A 350 18.21 -16.79 19.62
C THR A 350 17.07 -17.75 19.95
N LEU A 351 16.17 -17.94 18.99
CA LEU A 351 15.06 -18.88 19.05
C LEU A 351 15.31 -19.96 18.01
N ARG A 352 15.01 -21.21 18.38
CA ARG A 352 15.11 -22.38 17.52
C ARG A 352 13.73 -22.95 17.21
N PRO A 353 12.88 -22.28 16.42
CA PRO A 353 11.54 -22.77 16.18
C PRO A 353 11.52 -23.90 15.15
N HIS A 354 10.69 -24.90 15.41
CA HIS A 354 10.40 -25.99 14.46
C HIS A 354 9.44 -25.56 13.34
N SER A 355 8.74 -24.44 13.50
CA SER A 355 7.93 -23.88 12.40
C SER A 355 7.78 -22.36 12.49
N LEU A 356 7.62 -21.72 11.33
CA LEU A 356 7.39 -20.28 11.19
C LEU A 356 6.04 -20.01 10.55
N VAL A 357 5.38 -18.94 11.00
CA VAL A 357 4.14 -18.46 10.38
C VAL A 357 4.32 -17.02 9.89
N VAL A 358 4.07 -16.81 8.60
CA VAL A 358 4.32 -15.53 7.92
C VAL A 358 3.12 -15.17 7.03
N ALA A 359 2.78 -13.88 6.94
CA ALA A 359 1.72 -13.35 6.07
C ALA A 359 2.31 -12.67 4.83
N ILE A 360 1.93 -13.15 3.63
CA ILE A 360 2.57 -12.75 2.36
C ILE A 360 1.54 -12.18 1.39
N ASN A 361 1.90 -11.07 0.74
CA ASN A 361 1.16 -10.56 -0.39
C ASN A 361 1.53 -11.37 -1.65
N GLY A 362 0.53 -12.08 -2.21
CA GLY A 362 0.74 -12.96 -3.37
C GLY A 362 0.95 -14.43 -3.02
N ARG A 363 0.45 -14.91 -1.86
CA ARG A 363 0.51 -16.32 -1.42
C ARG A 363 0.24 -17.34 -2.53
N ARG A 364 -0.77 -17.12 -3.38
CA ARG A 364 -1.10 -18.05 -4.49
C ARG A 364 0.10 -18.24 -5.43
N ALA A 365 0.76 -17.15 -5.81
CA ALA A 365 1.91 -17.21 -6.71
C ALA A 365 3.14 -17.83 -6.01
N LEU A 366 3.32 -17.60 -4.72
CA LEU A 366 4.38 -18.29 -3.98
C LEU A 366 4.16 -19.81 -3.97
N LEU A 367 2.93 -20.26 -3.67
CA LEU A 367 2.60 -21.69 -3.63
C LEU A 367 2.72 -22.38 -4.99
N THR A 368 2.55 -21.65 -6.10
CA THR A 368 2.84 -22.19 -7.45
C THR A 368 4.33 -22.24 -7.76
N ASP A 369 5.12 -21.29 -7.23
CA ASP A 369 6.54 -21.17 -7.55
C ASP A 369 7.41 -22.12 -6.68
N LEU A 370 6.92 -22.53 -5.50
CA LEU A 370 7.62 -23.44 -4.58
C LEU A 370 7.89 -24.85 -5.15
N PRO A 371 6.95 -25.55 -5.81
CA PRO A 371 7.21 -26.84 -6.44
C PRO A 371 8.25 -26.78 -7.56
N HIS A 372 8.32 -25.66 -8.30
CA HIS A 372 9.37 -25.46 -9.32
C HIS A 372 10.77 -25.34 -8.70
N ARG A 373 10.86 -24.98 -7.42
CA ARG A 373 12.09 -25.02 -6.62
C ARG A 373 12.21 -26.33 -5.82
N ARG A 374 11.40 -27.33 -6.14
CA ARG A 374 11.34 -28.65 -5.51
C ARG A 374 11.12 -28.55 -3.98
N ILE A 375 10.33 -27.58 -3.53
CA ILE A 375 9.89 -27.43 -2.13
C ILE A 375 8.46 -27.97 -2.01
N THR A 376 8.22 -28.83 -1.03
CA THR A 376 6.93 -29.50 -0.84
C THR A 376 5.86 -28.52 -0.36
N VAL A 377 4.70 -28.53 -1.02
CA VAL A 377 3.55 -27.68 -0.69
C VAL A 377 2.35 -28.55 -0.34
N ALA A 378 1.57 -28.15 0.68
CA ALA A 378 0.38 -28.89 1.13
C ALA A 378 -0.80 -27.98 1.51
#